data_AF-S4PID2-F1
#
_entry.id   AF-S4PID2-F1
#
_cell.length_a   1.000
_cell.length_b   1.000
_cell.length_c   1.000
_cell.angle_alpha   90.00
_cell.angle_beta   90.00
_cell.angle_gamma   90.00
#
_symmetry.space_group_name_H-M   'P 1'
#
loop_
_entity.id
_entity.type
_entity.pdbx_description
1 polymer ?
#
loop_
_entity_poly.entity_id
_entity_poly.type
_entity_poly.pdbx_seq_one_letter_code
_entity_poly.pdbx_strand_id
1 'polypeptide(L)'
;MRKVLAENSEIVHEVIHDSSDEDDGIGPLPVGAENRWLEAHQHLEERAIEIKIKKLDGYSLQNSNIKSREQWMLELPEGKTKYLGLEARSFRAKAGPDMSDRSSWTDTPEDKARKALGIAKEEDSNVTLQREARERHIANRDEEQEKAAKKHKKKHKREESLLDMHQKKLKKKKKKEEKDEE
;
A
#
# COMPACT_ATOMS: atom_id res chain seq x y z
N MET A 1 -73.53 -30.86 -0.13
CA MET A 1 -72.61 -31.65 0.74
C MET A 1 -71.76 -30.65 1.52
N ARG A 2 -72.30 -29.93 2.50
CA ARG A 2 -72.24 -30.19 3.96
C ARG A 2 -70.97 -30.91 4.45
N LYS A 3 -70.13 -30.14 5.17
CA LYS A 3 -69.19 -30.50 6.25
C LYS A 3 -67.94 -31.24 5.73
N VAL A 4 -66.70 -30.89 6.09
CA VAL A 4 -66.21 -30.78 7.48
C VAL A 4 -65.07 -29.75 7.57
N LEU A 5 -65.31 -28.66 8.29
CA LEU A 5 -64.31 -27.91 9.04
C LEU A 5 -64.42 -28.43 10.48
N ALA A 6 -63.40 -29.15 10.93
CA ALA A 6 -63.08 -29.62 12.29
C ALA A 6 -62.12 -30.79 12.02
N GLU A 7 -60.84 -30.72 12.37
CA GLU A 7 -60.36 -30.79 13.74
C GLU A 7 -59.00 -30.09 13.84
N ASN A 8 -59.01 -28.87 14.38
CA ASN A 8 -57.91 -28.41 15.20
C ASN A 8 -58.21 -28.91 16.62
N SER A 9 -57.61 -30.03 17.02
CA SER A 9 -57.51 -30.42 18.42
C SER A 9 -56.05 -30.72 18.71
N GLU A 10 -55.38 -29.68 19.20
CA GLU A 10 -54.45 -29.74 20.33
C GLU A 10 -53.59 -31.01 20.43
N ILE A 11 -52.41 -30.96 19.84
CA ILE A 11 -51.26 -31.66 20.39
C ILE A 11 -50.26 -30.57 20.74
N VAL A 12 -50.44 -30.01 21.94
CA VAL A 12 -49.43 -29.22 22.64
C VAL A 12 -48.29 -30.19 22.93
N HIS A 13 -47.26 -30.19 22.09
CA HIS A 13 -46.02 -30.89 22.41
C HIS A 13 -45.32 -30.03 23.46
N GLU A 14 -45.53 -30.37 24.73
CA GLU A 14 -44.75 -29.84 25.84
C GLU A 14 -43.27 -30.02 25.50
N VAL A 15 -42.57 -28.90 25.31
CA VAL A 15 -41.11 -28.88 25.32
C VAL A 15 -40.72 -29.00 26.79
N ILE A 16 -40.56 -30.24 27.24
CA ILE A 16 -39.82 -30.52 28.48
C ILE A 16 -38.39 -30.10 28.20
N HIS A 17 -38.04 -28.90 28.64
CA HIS A 17 -36.66 -28.47 28.72
C HIS A 17 -36.07 -29.15 29.96
N ASP A 18 -35.65 -30.41 29.80
CA ASP A 18 -34.81 -31.06 30.78
C ASP A 18 -33.45 -30.39 30.69
N SER A 19 -33.29 -29.33 31.48
CA SER A 19 -32.01 -28.66 31.71
C SER A 19 -31.15 -29.60 32.55
N SER A 20 -30.70 -30.70 31.94
CA SER A 20 -29.62 -31.51 32.49
C SER A 20 -28.35 -30.69 32.35
N ASP A 21 -28.02 -30.00 33.44
CA ASP A 21 -26.77 -29.31 33.71
C ASP A 21 -25.62 -30.35 33.78
N GLU A 22 -25.36 -31.04 32.67
CA GLU A 22 -24.11 -31.75 32.45
C GLU A 22 -23.09 -30.67 32.09
N ASP A 23 -22.39 -30.21 33.12
CA ASP A 23 -21.26 -29.28 33.13
C ASP A 23 -20.36 -29.50 31.89
N ASP A 24 -20.62 -28.74 30.82
CA ASP A 24 -19.78 -28.61 29.62
C ASP A 24 -18.49 -27.89 30.02
N GLY A 25 -17.66 -28.59 30.80
CA GLY A 25 -16.41 -28.07 31.32
C GLY A 25 -15.46 -27.76 30.17
N ILE A 26 -15.26 -26.48 29.89
CA ILE A 26 -14.20 -26.02 28.98
C ILE A 26 -12.85 -26.27 29.67
N GLY A 27 -12.28 -27.46 29.44
CA GLY A 27 -11.01 -27.90 30.00
C GLY A 27 -10.63 -29.31 29.53
N PRO A 28 -9.39 -29.76 29.81
CA PRO A 28 -9.03 -31.15 29.54
C PRO A 28 -9.92 -32.08 30.37
N LEU A 29 -10.54 -33.05 29.71
CA LEU A 29 -11.40 -34.04 30.37
C LEU A 29 -10.61 -34.82 31.42
N PRO A 30 -11.21 -35.12 32.59
CA PRO A 30 -10.55 -35.93 33.60
C PRO A 30 -10.32 -37.36 33.07
N VAL A 31 -9.19 -37.95 33.46
CA VAL A 31 -8.78 -39.31 33.06
C VAL A 31 -9.89 -40.31 33.37
N GLY A 32 -10.33 -41.08 32.37
CA GLY A 32 -11.40 -42.09 32.50
C GLY A 32 -12.81 -41.63 32.11
N ALA A 33 -12.98 -40.39 31.63
CA ALA A 33 -14.27 -39.89 31.11
C ALA A 33 -14.57 -40.28 29.64
N GLU A 34 -13.72 -41.09 29.03
CA GLU A 34 -13.77 -41.51 27.61
C GLU A 34 -15.08 -42.23 27.21
N ASN A 35 -15.82 -42.78 28.18
CA ASN A 35 -17.06 -43.51 27.90
C ASN A 35 -18.31 -42.62 27.92
N ARG A 36 -18.17 -41.32 28.23
CA ARG A 36 -19.27 -40.33 28.29
C ARG A 36 -19.47 -39.56 26.99
N TRP A 37 -18.89 -40.05 25.89
CA TRP A 37 -18.98 -39.38 24.61
C TRP A 37 -20.35 -39.66 24.01
N LEU A 38 -21.19 -38.63 23.94
CA LEU A 38 -22.41 -38.65 23.14
C LEU A 38 -22.04 -39.01 21.68
N GLU A 39 -22.95 -39.69 20.97
CA GLU A 39 -22.76 -40.12 19.58
C GLU A 39 -22.32 -38.97 18.66
N ALA A 40 -22.86 -37.77 18.88
CA ALA A 40 -22.46 -36.56 18.17
C ALA A 40 -20.99 -36.19 18.38
N HIS A 41 -20.44 -36.41 19.58
CA HIS A 41 -19.05 -36.11 19.90
C HIS A 41 -18.09 -37.09 19.21
N GLN A 42 -18.44 -38.38 19.20
CA GLN A 42 -17.68 -39.42 18.48
C GLN A 42 -17.61 -39.10 16.97
N HIS A 43 -18.73 -38.73 16.35
CA HIS A 43 -18.75 -38.33 14.95
C HIS A 43 -17.92 -37.07 14.65
N LEU A 44 -17.81 -36.15 15.61
CA LEU A 44 -16.94 -34.98 15.47
C LEU A 44 -15.46 -35.37 15.53
N GLU A 45 -15.08 -36.30 16.41
CA GLU A 45 -13.70 -36.82 16.46
C GLU A 45 -13.32 -37.59 15.21
N GLU A 46 -14.20 -38.48 14.74
CA GLU A 46 -14.01 -39.22 13.49
C GLU A 46 -13.73 -38.26 12.33
N ARG A 47 -14.57 -37.22 12.19
CA ARG A 47 -14.37 -36.17 11.18
C ARG A 47 -13.06 -35.41 11.40
N ALA A 48 -12.69 -35.08 12.64
CA ALA A 48 -11.45 -34.37 12.94
C ALA A 48 -10.22 -35.20 12.56
N ILE A 49 -10.23 -36.50 12.88
CA ILE A 49 -9.19 -37.46 12.50
C ILE A 49 -9.12 -37.60 10.98
N GLU A 50 -10.26 -37.77 10.30
CA GLU A 50 -10.30 -37.83 8.84
C GLU A 50 -9.72 -36.57 8.19
N ILE A 51 -10.06 -35.38 8.71
CA ILE A 51 -9.53 -34.11 8.21
C ILE A 51 -8.02 -34.05 8.42
N LYS A 52 -7.52 -34.49 9.58
CA LYS A 52 -6.09 -34.55 9.89
C LYS A 52 -5.36 -35.50 8.93
N ILE A 53 -5.88 -36.70 8.71
CA ILE A 53 -5.29 -37.67 7.78
C ILE A 53 -5.30 -37.12 6.34
N LYS A 54 -6.43 -36.55 5.89
CA LYS A 54 -6.58 -36.03 4.52
C LYS A 54 -5.72 -34.78 4.26
N LYS A 55 -5.58 -33.88 5.24
CA LYS A 55 -4.94 -32.56 5.05
C LYS A 55 -3.50 -32.47 5.58
N LEU A 56 -3.18 -33.18 6.67
CA LEU A 56 -1.89 -33.03 7.37
C LEU A 56 -0.93 -34.18 7.08
N ASP A 57 -1.40 -35.43 6.96
CA ASP A 57 -0.54 -36.60 6.68
C ASP A 57 -0.12 -36.77 5.21
N GLY A 58 -0.19 -35.69 4.43
CA GLY A 58 0.47 -35.63 3.12
C GLY A 58 -0.19 -36.40 1.98
N TYR A 59 -1.33 -37.07 2.19
CA TYR A 59 -2.10 -37.65 1.06
C TYR A 59 -2.62 -36.58 0.08
N SER A 60 -2.79 -35.33 0.52
CA SER A 60 -3.08 -34.18 -0.36
C SER A 60 -1.84 -33.55 -1.02
N LEU A 61 -0.61 -33.90 -0.63
CA LEU A 61 0.62 -33.35 -1.24
C LEU A 61 0.93 -33.96 -2.62
N GLN A 62 0.25 -35.04 -3.01
CA GLN A 62 0.30 -35.59 -4.37
C GLN A 62 -0.52 -34.76 -5.37
N ASN A 63 -1.34 -33.81 -4.90
CA ASN A 63 -2.02 -32.86 -5.77
C ASN A 63 -1.08 -31.68 -6.04
N SER A 64 -0.54 -31.66 -7.25
CA SER A 64 0.40 -30.72 -7.89
C SER A 64 0.03 -29.23 -7.84
N ASN A 65 -0.95 -28.83 -7.04
CA ASN A 65 -1.37 -27.45 -6.83
C ASN A 65 -0.71 -26.85 -5.59
N ILE A 66 0.63 -26.97 -5.51
CA ILE A 66 1.40 -26.06 -4.68
C ILE A 66 1.21 -24.70 -5.34
N LYS A 67 0.39 -23.84 -4.75
CA LYS A 67 0.23 -22.44 -5.18
C LYS A 67 1.56 -21.73 -4.98
N SER A 68 2.50 -21.95 -5.90
CA SER A 68 3.75 -21.22 -5.95
C SER A 68 3.39 -19.76 -6.09
N ARG A 69 4.05 -18.93 -5.29
CA ARG A 69 3.88 -17.50 -5.38
C ARG A 69 4.39 -17.06 -6.74
N GLU A 70 3.54 -16.33 -7.48
CA GLU A 70 3.90 -15.75 -8.77
C GLU A 70 5.17 -14.88 -8.62
N GLN A 71 6.00 -14.84 -9.66
CA GLN A 71 7.34 -14.23 -9.59
C GLN A 71 7.32 -12.78 -9.10
N TRP A 72 6.31 -11.98 -9.46
CA TRP A 72 6.16 -10.61 -9.00
C TRP A 72 5.88 -10.46 -7.48
N MET A 73 5.50 -11.55 -6.80
CA MET A 73 5.35 -11.59 -5.34
C MET A 73 6.63 -12.01 -4.61
N LEU A 74 7.58 -12.62 -5.31
CA LEU A 74 8.88 -13.05 -4.76
C LEU A 74 9.99 -12.07 -5.13
N GLU A 75 9.90 -11.47 -6.31
CA GLU A 75 10.87 -10.54 -6.85
C GLU A 75 10.38 -9.11 -6.68
N LEU A 76 11.22 -8.25 -6.12
CA LEU A 76 10.94 -6.83 -6.06
C LEU A 76 10.97 -6.26 -7.49
N PRO A 77 10.03 -5.36 -7.85
CA PRO A 77 10.10 -4.67 -9.13
C PRO A 77 11.43 -3.95 -9.32
N GLU A 78 11.97 -4.04 -10.53
CA GLU A 78 13.24 -3.42 -10.88
C GLU A 78 13.26 -1.93 -10.52
N GLY A 79 14.34 -1.48 -9.89
CA GLY A 79 14.52 -0.10 -9.45
C GLY A 79 13.90 0.28 -8.10
N LYS A 80 13.11 -0.59 -7.44
CA LYS A 80 12.47 -0.27 -6.14
C LYS A 80 13.26 -0.69 -4.90
N THR A 81 14.26 -1.57 -5.05
CA THR A 81 15.08 -2.11 -3.94
C THR A 81 15.72 -1.02 -3.07
N LYS A 82 16.20 0.07 -3.70
CA LYS A 82 16.82 1.22 -3.02
C LYS A 82 15.83 2.09 -2.23
N TYR A 83 14.56 2.13 -2.64
CA TYR A 83 13.53 2.98 -2.02
C TYR A 83 12.82 2.30 -0.85
N LEU A 84 12.77 0.96 -0.88
CA LEU A 84 12.13 0.11 0.11
C LEU A 84 12.89 0.04 1.45
N GLY A 85 14.03 0.74 1.58
CA GLY A 85 14.75 0.85 2.85
C GLY A 85 15.45 -0.44 3.29
N LEU A 86 15.58 -1.40 2.37
CA LEU A 86 16.36 -2.63 2.57
C LEU A 86 17.88 -2.36 2.59
N GLU A 87 18.29 -1.15 2.20
CA GLU A 87 19.67 -0.67 2.25
C GLU A 87 19.71 0.69 2.96
N ALA A 88 20.87 1.03 3.55
CA ALA A 88 21.11 2.34 4.14
C ALA A 88 20.82 3.45 3.11
N ARG A 89 19.91 4.36 3.48
CA ARG A 89 19.45 5.45 2.62
C ARG A 89 20.61 6.43 2.38
N SER A 90 21.29 6.30 1.24
CA SER A 90 22.32 7.25 0.79
C SER A 90 21.77 8.22 -0.25
N PHE A 91 22.32 9.43 -0.29
CA PHE A 91 21.99 10.39 -1.35
C PHE A 91 22.54 9.88 -2.68
N ARG A 92 21.71 9.91 -3.73
CA ARG A 92 22.12 9.49 -5.07
C ARG A 92 23.07 10.54 -5.67
N ALA A 93 24.23 10.10 -6.15
CA ALA A 93 25.18 10.96 -6.85
C ALA A 93 24.75 11.33 -8.29
N LYS A 94 23.90 10.50 -8.89
CA LYS A 94 23.29 10.73 -10.21
C LYS A 94 21.79 10.98 -10.05
N ALA A 95 21.23 11.80 -10.96
CA ALA A 95 19.79 12.01 -11.04
C ALA A 95 19.05 10.67 -11.08
N GLY A 96 17.92 10.59 -10.39
CA GLY A 96 17.07 9.40 -10.42
C GLY A 96 16.49 9.15 -11.82
N PRO A 97 15.93 7.95 -12.06
CA PRO A 97 15.07 7.72 -13.22
C PRO A 97 14.05 8.84 -13.30
N ASP A 98 13.77 9.31 -14.51
CA ASP A 98 12.86 10.42 -14.72
C ASP A 98 11.43 9.98 -14.40
N MET A 99 11.01 10.25 -13.16
CA MET A 99 9.63 10.05 -12.70
C MET A 99 8.71 11.20 -13.15
N SER A 100 9.17 12.08 -14.03
CA SER A 100 8.34 13.15 -14.60
C SER A 100 7.26 12.59 -15.52
N ASP A 101 7.50 11.42 -16.13
CA ASP A 101 6.48 10.76 -16.94
C ASP A 101 5.35 10.22 -16.06
N ARG A 102 4.26 10.99 -16.06
CA ARG A 102 3.01 10.68 -15.37
C ARG A 102 1.96 10.11 -16.33
N SER A 103 2.31 9.91 -17.61
CA SER A 103 1.38 9.45 -18.65
C SER A 103 0.72 8.11 -18.32
N SER A 104 1.38 7.27 -17.53
CA SER A 104 0.82 6.01 -17.04
C SER A 104 -0.53 6.15 -16.33
N TRP A 105 -0.83 7.30 -15.72
CA TRP A 105 -2.12 7.54 -15.04
C TRP A 105 -2.82 8.84 -15.44
N THR A 106 -2.12 9.78 -16.08
CA THR A 106 -2.72 11.06 -16.50
C THR A 106 -3.24 11.05 -17.93
N ASP A 107 -2.84 10.09 -18.77
CA ASP A 107 -3.29 10.05 -20.17
C ASP A 107 -4.63 9.33 -20.32
N THR A 108 -5.55 9.96 -21.04
CA THR A 108 -6.74 9.28 -21.54
C THR A 108 -6.35 8.35 -22.69
N PRO A 109 -7.15 7.29 -22.98
CA PRO A 109 -6.89 6.41 -24.12
C PRO A 109 -6.76 7.16 -25.45
N GLU A 110 -7.54 8.24 -25.62
CA GLU A 110 -7.49 9.12 -26.78
C GLU A 110 -6.19 9.94 -26.83
N ASP A 111 -5.77 10.54 -25.71
CA ASP A 111 -4.50 11.28 -25.64
C ASP A 111 -3.29 10.36 -25.93
N LYS A 112 -3.33 9.10 -25.47
CA LYS A 112 -2.28 8.11 -25.73
C LYS A 112 -2.19 7.75 -27.21
N ALA A 113 -3.33 7.52 -27.88
CA ALA A 113 -3.38 7.25 -29.32
C ALA A 113 -2.86 8.46 -30.13
N ARG A 114 -3.24 9.67 -29.72
CA ARG A 114 -2.84 10.92 -30.39
C ARG A 114 -1.34 11.22 -30.25
N LYS A 115 -0.76 10.98 -29.07
CA LYS A 115 0.69 11.08 -28.84
C LYS A 115 1.48 10.02 -29.62
N ALA A 116 0.95 8.79 -29.72
CA ALA A 116 1.59 7.74 -30.52
C ALA A 116 1.63 8.09 -32.02
N LEU A 117 0.65 8.87 -32.50
CA LEU A 117 0.61 9.43 -33.85
C LEU A 117 1.47 10.69 -34.04
N GLY A 118 2.16 11.16 -32.99
CA GLY A 118 3.02 12.35 -33.02
C GLY A 118 2.25 13.68 -33.12
N ILE A 119 0.94 13.69 -32.90
CA ILE A 119 0.09 14.87 -33.02
C ILE A 119 0.11 15.62 -31.69
N ALA A 120 0.72 16.81 -31.65
CA ALA A 120 0.75 17.68 -30.48
C ALA A 120 -0.68 18.13 -30.10
N LYS A 121 -0.95 18.35 -28.80
CA LYS A 121 -2.24 18.94 -28.36
C LYS A 121 -2.33 20.35 -28.93
N GLU A 122 -3.37 20.59 -29.72
CA GLU A 122 -3.84 21.96 -29.89
C GLU A 122 -4.32 22.38 -28.50
N GLU A 123 -3.48 23.14 -27.81
CA GLU A 123 -3.84 23.64 -26.49
C GLU A 123 -4.89 24.72 -26.69
N ASP A 124 -6.03 24.57 -26.01
CA ASP A 124 -7.08 25.59 -26.02
C ASP A 124 -6.47 26.95 -25.64
N SER A 125 -6.75 27.98 -26.45
CA SER A 125 -6.25 29.33 -26.23
C SER A 125 -6.59 29.88 -24.84
N ASN A 126 -7.71 29.44 -24.25
CA ASN A 126 -8.07 29.78 -22.88
C ASN A 126 -7.15 29.13 -21.84
N VAL A 127 -6.69 27.90 -22.07
CA VAL A 127 -5.79 27.18 -21.16
C VAL A 127 -4.39 27.80 -21.20
N THR A 128 -3.93 28.22 -22.39
CA THR A 128 -2.64 28.90 -22.53
C THR A 128 -2.64 30.28 -21.86
N LEU A 129 -3.70 31.07 -22.05
CA LEU A 129 -3.87 32.37 -21.38
C LEU A 129 -3.91 32.23 -19.84
N GLN A 130 -4.60 31.22 -19.32
CA GLN A 130 -4.62 30.96 -17.87
C GLN A 130 -3.24 30.57 -17.34
N ARG A 131 -2.46 29.78 -18.10
CA ARG A 131 -1.10 29.41 -17.73
C ARG A 131 -0.20 30.65 -17.69
N GLU A 132 -0.25 31.49 -18.71
CA GLU A 132 0.53 32.73 -18.76
C GLU A 132 0.17 33.69 -17.61
N ALA A 133 -1.12 33.83 -17.28
CA ALA A 133 -1.56 34.66 -16.15
C ALA A 133 -0.99 34.15 -14.81
N ARG A 134 -0.97 32.83 -14.60
CA ARG A 134 -0.37 32.21 -13.41
C ARG A 134 1.14 32.44 -13.35
N GLU A 135 1.82 32.28 -14.48
CA GLU A 135 3.27 32.51 -14.57
C GLU A 135 3.63 33.96 -14.26
N ARG A 136 2.88 34.93 -14.80
CA ARG A 136 3.04 36.36 -14.47
C ARG A 136 2.82 36.64 -12.98
N HIS A 137 1.81 36.01 -12.37
CA HIS A 137 1.55 36.17 -10.94
C HIS A 137 2.70 35.62 -10.08
N ILE A 138 3.25 34.47 -10.46
CA ILE A 138 4.42 33.87 -9.78
C ILE A 138 5.64 34.78 -9.93
N ALA A 139 5.91 35.27 -11.14
CA ALA A 139 7.03 36.18 -11.38
C ALA A 139 6.94 37.46 -10.54
N ASN A 140 5.75 38.09 -10.49
CA ASN A 140 5.53 39.28 -9.65
C ASN A 140 5.78 39.00 -8.16
N ARG A 141 5.26 37.88 -7.64
CA ARG A 141 5.48 37.46 -6.25
C ARG A 141 6.97 37.26 -5.96
N ASP A 142 7.68 36.59 -6.85
CA ASP A 142 9.10 36.29 -6.66
C ASP A 142 9.95 37.56 -6.74
N GLU A 143 9.60 38.52 -7.62
CA GLU A 143 10.21 39.86 -7.65
C GLU A 143 9.99 40.64 -6.34
N GLU A 144 8.78 40.61 -5.79
CA GLU A 144 8.46 41.27 -4.52
C GLU A 144 9.28 40.69 -3.37
N GLN A 145 9.39 39.36 -3.31
CA GLN A 145 10.22 38.66 -2.33
C GLN A 145 11.71 39.03 -2.49
N GLU A 146 12.21 39.11 -3.73
CA GLU A 146 13.59 39.50 -4.00
C GLU A 146 13.85 40.96 -3.57
N LYS A 147 12.92 41.87 -3.86
CA LYS A 147 12.98 43.29 -3.42
C LYS A 147 12.98 43.38 -1.89
N ALA A 148 12.16 42.59 -1.20
CA ALA A 148 12.16 42.51 0.27
C ALA A 148 13.52 41.99 0.79
N ALA A 149 14.04 40.90 0.24
CA ALA A 149 15.34 40.35 0.62
C ALA A 149 16.47 41.37 0.42
N LYS A 150 16.48 42.12 -0.70
CA LYS A 150 17.44 43.19 -0.98
C LYS A 150 17.35 44.34 0.03
N LYS A 151 16.14 44.77 0.43
CA LYS A 151 15.95 45.82 1.44
C LYS A 151 16.57 45.42 2.79
N HIS A 152 16.36 44.18 3.22
CA HIS A 152 16.91 43.69 4.50
C HIS A 152 18.42 43.45 4.45
N LYS A 153 18.99 43.02 3.30
CA LYS A 153 20.45 42.89 3.12
C LYS A 153 21.19 44.24 3.12
N LYS A 154 20.56 45.32 2.63
CA LYS A 154 21.18 46.66 2.59
C LYS A 154 21.09 47.40 3.92
N LYS A 155 19.97 47.27 4.64
CA LYS A 155 19.72 48.02 5.89
C LYS A 155 20.34 47.38 7.13
N HIS A 156 20.42 46.06 7.18
CA HIS A 156 21.18 45.36 8.22
C HIS A 156 22.42 44.76 7.58
N LYS A 157 23.59 45.04 8.15
CA LYS A 157 24.86 44.34 7.87
C LYS A 157 24.74 42.88 8.30
N ARG A 158 23.90 42.10 7.61
CA ARG A 158 23.80 40.66 7.86
C ARG A 158 25.11 40.05 7.43
N GLU A 159 25.72 39.29 8.33
CA GLU A 159 26.87 38.47 8.00
C GLU A 159 26.49 37.52 6.85
N GLU A 160 27.49 37.16 6.04
CA GLU A 160 27.28 36.36 4.84
C GLU A 160 26.53 35.05 5.15
N SER A 161 25.66 34.61 4.25
CA SER A 161 24.94 33.34 4.41
C SER A 161 25.93 32.20 4.60
N LEU A 162 25.63 31.25 5.49
CA LEU A 162 26.46 30.06 5.71
C LEU A 162 26.70 29.29 4.39
N LEU A 163 25.70 29.27 3.50
CA LEU A 163 25.83 28.70 2.16
C LEU A 163 26.83 29.47 1.29
N ASP A 164 26.75 30.80 1.28
CA ASP A 164 27.69 31.66 0.53
C ASP A 164 29.11 31.49 1.07
N MET A 165 29.28 31.43 2.40
CA MET A 165 30.57 31.14 3.03
C MET A 165 31.13 29.78 2.62
N HIS A 166 30.29 28.73 2.62
CA HIS A 166 30.71 27.40 2.22
C HIS A 166 31.07 27.34 0.73
N GLN A 167 30.25 27.93 -0.14
CA GLN A 167 30.54 28.03 -1.57
C GLN A 167 31.83 28.80 -1.85
N LYS A 168 32.08 29.93 -1.16
CA LYS A 168 33.35 30.66 -1.24
C LYS A 168 34.53 29.80 -0.79
N LYS A 169 34.40 29.03 0.29
CA LYS A 169 35.45 28.10 0.74
C LYS A 169 35.73 27.02 -0.30
N LEU A 170 34.70 26.41 -0.89
CA LEU A 170 34.87 25.41 -1.95
C LEU A 170 35.54 26.00 -3.21
N LYS A 171 35.10 27.18 -3.65
CA LYS A 171 35.73 27.89 -4.80
C LYS A 171 37.20 28.22 -4.54
N LYS A 172 37.53 28.68 -3.32
CA LYS A 172 38.92 28.95 -2.92
C LYS A 172 39.78 27.69 -2.87
N LYS A 173 39.22 26.55 -2.48
CA LYS A 173 39.92 25.26 -2.51
C LYS A 173 40.22 24.82 -3.94
N LYS A 174 39.20 24.80 -4.81
CA LYS A 174 39.37 24.45 -6.23
C LYS A 174 40.41 25.33 -6.93
N LYS A 175 40.37 26.65 -6.73
CA LYS A 175 41.33 27.56 -7.34
C LYS A 175 42.77 27.39 -6.82
N LYS A 176 42.95 26.84 -5.62
CA LYS A 176 44.28 26.48 -5.12
C LYS A 176 44.76 25.19 -5.75
N GLU A 177 43.91 24.16 -5.78
CA GLU A 177 44.18 22.89 -6.45
C GLU A 177 44.57 23.10 -7.92
N GLU A 178 43.81 23.88 -8.68
CA GLU A 178 44.12 24.23 -10.09
C GLU A 178 45.45 24.99 -10.25
N LYS A 179 45.88 25.76 -9.25
CA LYS A 179 47.13 26.53 -9.30
C LYS A 179 48.34 25.71 -8.85
N ASP A 180 48.12 24.70 -8.01
CA ASP A 180 49.17 23.77 -7.57
C ASP A 180 49.39 22.64 -8.60
N GLU A 181 48.46 22.46 -9.55
CA GLU A 181 48.53 21.51 -10.68
C GLU A 181 49.12 22.12 -11.98
N GLU A 182 49.32 23.44 -12.04
CA GLU A 182 49.96 24.20 -13.14
C GLU A 182 51.41 24.58 -12.82
#